data_AF-A0A7W8BD35-F1
#
_entry.id   AF-A0A7W8BD35-F1
#
_cell.length_a   1.000
_cell.length_b   1.000
_cell.length_c   1.000
_cell.angle_alpha   90.00
_cell.angle_beta   90.00
_cell.angle_gamma   90.00
#
_symmetry.space_group_name_H-M   'P 1'
#
loop_
_entity.id
_entity.type
_entity.pdbx_description
1 polymer ?
#
loop_
_entity_poly.entity_id
_entity_poly.type
_entity_poly.pdbx_seq_one_letter_code
_entity_poly.pdbx_strand_id
1 'polypeptide(L)'
;MITKNGDVYLISAGRANHAGSGDSSVLAAVINERSTPDPDDTDTDGNAHFYGFECVNVGDGSDPWPEAQLDAIERASAAICRAYGWSAASVIGHKEWTDQKIDPRGFSMNTMRERIDRRLGHAPGKPAPAPEPEFEPFPGQGFFKSHPDSPIVTAMGRRLVDEGCSAYAAGPGPQWTVADLRSYARWQRKQGFSGSDADGWPGRVTWDALRVPKV
;
A
#
# COMPACT_ATOMS: atom_id res chain seq x y z
N MET A 1 -19.48 12.93 -11.58
CA MET A 1 -19.74 12.41 -10.23
C MET A 1 -19.98 10.91 -10.30
N ILE A 2 -19.42 10.13 -9.38
CA ILE A 2 -19.62 8.68 -9.28
C ILE A 2 -20.20 8.35 -7.90
N THR A 3 -21.43 7.82 -7.87
CA THR A 3 -22.17 7.54 -6.63
C THR A 3 -21.81 6.17 -6.06
N LYS A 4 -22.20 5.93 -4.80
CA LYS A 4 -21.95 4.67 -4.07
C LYS A 4 -22.51 3.42 -4.77
N ASN A 5 -23.60 3.55 -5.53
CA ASN A 5 -24.22 2.47 -6.30
C ASN A 5 -23.62 2.28 -7.71
N GLY A 6 -22.60 3.08 -8.08
CA GLY A 6 -21.90 2.95 -9.36
C GLY A 6 -22.48 3.77 -10.52
N ASP A 7 -23.49 4.62 -10.29
CA ASP A 7 -23.97 5.52 -11.33
C ASP A 7 -22.93 6.62 -11.62
N VAL A 8 -22.73 6.92 -12.91
CA VAL A 8 -21.80 7.93 -13.39
C VAL A 8 -22.59 9.08 -14.02
N TYR A 9 -22.45 10.28 -13.44
CA TYR A 9 -23.10 11.51 -13.90
C TYR A 9 -22.07 12.45 -14.54
N LEU A 10 -22.30 12.83 -15.80
CA LEU A 10 -21.55 13.91 -16.46
C LEU A 10 -22.04 15.26 -15.93
N ILE A 11 -21.15 16.01 -15.28
CA ILE A 11 -21.50 17.30 -14.65
C ILE A 11 -21.09 18.49 -15.54
N SER A 12 -19.96 18.37 -16.23
CA SER A 12 -19.43 19.42 -17.11
C SER A 12 -18.87 18.79 -18.38
N ALA A 13 -19.05 19.48 -19.50
CA ALA A 13 -18.37 19.21 -20.75
C ALA A 13 -17.47 20.43 -21.05
N GLY A 14 -16.16 20.26 -20.86
CA GLY A 14 -15.17 21.34 -20.90
C GLY A 14 -14.44 21.51 -19.57
N ARG A 15 -13.80 22.66 -19.37
CA ARG A 15 -13.03 22.94 -18.14
C ARG A 15 -13.93 22.89 -16.92
N ALA A 16 -13.56 22.08 -15.93
CA ALA A 16 -14.21 22.03 -14.62
C ALA A 16 -13.22 22.46 -13.54
N ASN A 17 -13.71 23.01 -12.43
CA ASN A 17 -12.88 23.37 -11.27
C ASN A 17 -12.85 22.17 -10.31
N HIS A 18 -11.85 21.31 -10.42
CA HIS A 18 -11.73 20.08 -9.64
C HIS A 18 -10.31 19.92 -9.07
N ALA A 19 -9.29 19.85 -9.94
CA ALA A 19 -7.91 19.62 -9.56
C ALA A 19 -7.25 20.81 -8.83
N GLY A 20 -7.59 22.04 -9.21
CA GLY A 20 -6.90 23.23 -8.68
C GLY A 20 -5.42 23.30 -9.08
N SER A 21 -4.64 24.12 -8.35
CA SER A 21 -3.19 24.20 -8.54
C SER A 21 -2.49 22.95 -8.01
N GLY A 22 -1.46 22.50 -8.71
CA GLY A 22 -0.59 21.40 -8.29
C GLY A 22 0.74 21.45 -9.04
N ASP A 23 1.43 20.32 -9.09
CA ASP A 23 2.86 20.27 -9.40
C ASP A 23 3.13 19.98 -10.89
N SER A 24 3.85 20.87 -11.59
CA SER A 24 4.23 20.69 -12.99
C SER A 24 5.03 19.41 -13.25
N SER A 25 5.84 18.94 -12.30
CA SER A 25 6.63 17.72 -12.41
C SER A 25 5.75 16.47 -12.39
N VAL A 26 4.68 16.48 -11.58
CA VAL A 26 3.65 15.43 -11.60
C VAL A 26 2.92 15.45 -12.93
N LEU A 27 2.52 16.63 -13.44
CA LEU A 27 1.84 16.73 -14.75
C LEU A 27 2.73 16.15 -15.86
N ALA A 28 4.01 16.49 -15.84
CA ALA A 28 4.98 15.95 -16.80
C ALA A 28 5.10 14.43 -16.67
N ALA A 29 5.08 13.86 -15.47
CA ALA A 29 5.10 12.41 -15.27
C ALA A 29 3.83 11.73 -15.83
N VAL A 30 2.64 12.30 -15.58
CA VAL A 30 1.36 11.79 -16.09
C VAL A 30 1.31 11.82 -17.62
N ILE A 31 1.71 12.93 -18.24
CA ILE A 31 1.74 13.08 -19.71
C ILE A 31 2.72 12.08 -20.35
N ASN A 32 3.86 11.83 -19.69
CA ASN A 32 4.87 10.90 -20.19
C ASN A 32 4.63 9.44 -19.72
N GLU A 33 3.52 9.17 -19.03
CA GLU A 33 3.16 7.85 -18.50
C GLU A 33 4.25 7.19 -17.65
N ARG A 34 4.86 7.98 -16.75
CA ARG A 34 5.86 7.51 -15.77
C ARG A 34 5.31 7.57 -14.35
N SER A 35 6.00 6.93 -13.40
CA SER A 35 5.72 7.10 -11.99
C SER A 35 5.78 8.58 -11.60
N THR A 36 4.78 9.05 -10.86
CA THR A 36 4.71 10.42 -10.37
C THR A 36 5.68 10.61 -9.19
N PRO A 37 6.40 11.74 -9.11
CA PRO A 37 7.08 12.12 -7.88
C PRO A 37 6.07 12.47 -6.78
N ASP A 38 6.53 12.58 -5.53
CA ASP A 38 5.74 13.24 -4.49
C ASP A 38 5.64 14.73 -4.84
N PRO A 39 4.44 15.32 -4.82
CA PRO A 39 4.28 16.73 -5.16
C PRO A 39 4.93 17.62 -4.09
N ASP A 40 5.73 18.59 -4.52
CA ASP A 40 6.39 19.58 -3.66
C ASP A 40 6.23 21.03 -4.17
N ASP A 41 5.53 21.24 -5.29
CA ASP A 41 5.17 22.55 -5.85
C ASP A 41 3.66 22.70 -6.15
N THR A 42 3.22 23.94 -6.39
CA THR A 42 1.84 24.34 -6.72
C THR A 42 1.80 25.38 -7.85
N ASP A 43 2.59 25.15 -8.90
CA ASP A 43 2.85 26.09 -10.00
C ASP A 43 1.93 25.93 -11.23
N THR A 44 1.08 24.90 -11.27
CA THR A 44 0.34 24.50 -12.48
C THR A 44 -1.16 24.37 -12.25
N ASP A 45 -2.00 24.94 -13.12
CA ASP A 45 -3.47 24.78 -13.08
C ASP A 45 -3.90 23.42 -13.64
N GLY A 46 -4.10 22.44 -12.77
CA GLY A 46 -4.55 21.09 -13.15
C GLY A 46 -5.94 21.06 -13.79
N ASN A 47 -6.79 22.06 -13.55
CA ASN A 47 -8.13 22.11 -14.13
C ASN A 47 -8.12 22.20 -15.66
N ALA A 48 -7.05 22.73 -16.24
CA ALA A 48 -6.87 22.83 -17.68
C ALA A 48 -6.37 21.51 -18.32
N HIS A 49 -5.91 20.55 -17.52
CA HIS A 49 -5.17 19.38 -18.00
C HIS A 49 -5.83 18.03 -17.67
N PHE A 50 -6.69 17.97 -16.66
CA PHE A 50 -7.26 16.70 -16.18
C PHE A 50 -8.78 16.58 -16.39
N TYR A 51 -9.21 15.35 -16.62
CA TYR A 51 -10.59 14.92 -16.43
C TYR A 51 -10.82 14.57 -14.95
N GLY A 52 -11.80 15.22 -14.30
CA GLY A 52 -12.08 15.04 -12.88
C GLY A 52 -13.22 14.07 -12.58
N PHE A 53 -13.01 13.18 -11.61
CA PHE A 53 -14.04 12.28 -11.09
C PHE A 53 -14.32 12.55 -9.60
N GLU A 54 -15.32 13.37 -9.33
CA GLU A 54 -15.87 13.49 -7.97
C GLU A 54 -16.57 12.20 -7.58
N CYS A 55 -16.10 11.52 -6.53
CA CYS A 55 -16.67 10.27 -6.06
C CYS A 55 -17.31 10.47 -4.68
N VAL A 56 -18.56 10.04 -4.50
CA VAL A 56 -19.27 10.20 -3.24
C VAL A 56 -18.57 9.37 -2.15
N ASN A 57 -17.86 10.03 -1.25
CA ASN A 57 -17.24 9.47 -0.07
C ASN A 57 -17.05 10.58 0.98
N VAL A 58 -17.18 10.25 2.27
CA VAL A 58 -16.98 11.21 3.38
C VAL A 58 -15.50 11.61 3.51
N GLY A 59 -14.56 10.79 3.04
CA GLY A 59 -13.13 11.10 3.02
C GLY A 59 -12.40 10.86 4.36
N ASP A 60 -13.08 10.31 5.36
CA ASP A 60 -12.52 10.02 6.69
C ASP A 60 -11.63 8.75 6.71
N GLY A 61 -11.65 7.97 5.63
CA GLY A 61 -10.95 6.69 5.50
C GLY A 61 -11.66 5.50 6.14
N SER A 62 -12.84 5.71 6.71
CA SER A 62 -13.72 4.67 7.28
C SER A 62 -14.98 4.45 6.44
N ASP A 63 -15.48 5.49 5.76
CA ASP A 63 -16.59 5.38 4.82
C ASP A 63 -16.22 4.45 3.66
N PRO A 64 -16.90 3.28 3.52
CA PRO A 64 -16.49 2.26 2.59
C PRO A 64 -16.60 2.72 1.14
N TRP A 65 -15.79 2.09 0.29
CA TRP A 65 -15.91 2.16 -1.16
C TRP A 65 -16.62 0.89 -1.65
N PRO A 66 -17.92 0.93 -1.95
CA PRO A 66 -18.63 -0.25 -2.44
C PRO A 66 -18.04 -0.71 -3.77
N GLU A 67 -18.04 -2.02 -4.01
CA GLU A 67 -17.46 -2.60 -5.23
C GLU A 67 -18.09 -2.02 -6.50
N ALA A 68 -19.40 -1.71 -6.49
CA ALA A 68 -20.08 -1.05 -7.61
C ALA A 68 -19.49 0.33 -7.93
N GLN A 69 -19.11 1.11 -6.91
CA GLN A 69 -18.46 2.41 -7.09
C GLN A 69 -17.03 2.24 -7.63
N LEU A 70 -16.26 1.27 -7.12
CA LEU A 70 -14.91 0.97 -7.61
C LEU A 70 -14.92 0.47 -9.06
N ASP A 71 -15.85 -0.40 -9.43
CA ASP A 71 -16.04 -0.86 -10.82
C ASP A 71 -16.42 0.31 -11.74
N ALA A 72 -17.24 1.27 -11.27
CA ALA A 72 -17.60 2.46 -12.03
C ALA A 72 -16.40 3.40 -12.26
N ILE A 73 -15.58 3.65 -11.22
CA ILE A 73 -14.32 4.42 -11.34
C ILE A 73 -13.41 3.77 -12.38
N GLU A 74 -13.17 2.46 -12.23
CA GLU A 74 -12.33 1.68 -13.13
C GLU A 74 -12.80 1.75 -14.59
N ARG A 75 -14.10 1.56 -14.83
CA ARG A 75 -14.69 1.61 -16.18
C ARG A 75 -14.59 2.99 -16.80
N ALA A 76 -14.90 4.04 -16.04
CA ALA A 76 -14.88 5.42 -16.52
C ALA A 76 -13.45 5.84 -16.87
N SER A 77 -12.47 5.57 -16.00
CA SER A 77 -11.06 5.82 -16.27
C SER A 77 -10.56 5.04 -17.48
N ALA A 78 -10.85 3.73 -17.56
CA ALA A 78 -10.45 2.91 -18.70
C ALA A 78 -11.07 3.40 -20.02
N ALA A 79 -12.30 3.93 -20.01
CA ALA A 79 -12.93 4.48 -21.21
C ALA A 79 -12.19 5.73 -21.72
N ILE A 80 -11.78 6.64 -20.83
CA ILE A 80 -10.97 7.81 -21.19
C ILE A 80 -9.61 7.37 -21.72
N CYS A 81 -8.92 6.46 -21.02
CA CYS A 81 -7.64 5.93 -21.46
C CYS A 81 -7.73 5.34 -22.88
N ARG A 82 -8.75 4.51 -23.17
CA ARG A 82 -8.96 3.98 -24.53
C ARG A 82 -9.20 5.06 -25.57
N ALA A 83 -9.93 6.12 -25.23
CA ALA A 83 -10.23 7.20 -26.18
C ALA A 83 -8.98 7.97 -26.62
N TYR A 84 -7.99 8.08 -25.75
CA TYR A 84 -6.75 8.82 -26.01
C TYR A 84 -5.52 7.94 -26.25
N GLY A 85 -5.66 6.62 -26.14
CA GLY A 85 -4.53 5.68 -26.22
C GLY A 85 -3.60 5.77 -25.01
N TRP A 86 -4.10 6.23 -23.86
CA TRP A 86 -3.34 6.31 -22.62
C TRP A 86 -3.33 4.96 -21.87
N SER A 87 -2.31 4.76 -21.04
CA SER A 87 -2.23 3.69 -20.04
C SER A 87 -2.85 4.09 -18.71
N ALA A 88 -2.92 3.18 -17.74
CA ALA A 88 -3.39 3.50 -16.40
C ALA A 88 -2.45 4.47 -15.66
N ALA A 89 -1.21 4.67 -16.13
CA ALA A 89 -0.26 5.60 -15.51
C ALA A 89 -0.75 7.06 -15.52
N SER A 90 -1.61 7.43 -16.48
CA SER A 90 -2.22 8.77 -16.52
C SER A 90 -3.40 8.95 -15.56
N VAL A 91 -3.74 7.92 -14.77
CA VAL A 91 -4.84 7.97 -13.79
C VAL A 91 -4.27 8.13 -12.39
N ILE A 92 -4.42 9.32 -11.83
CA ILE A 92 -3.88 9.71 -10.52
C ILE A 92 -4.98 10.13 -9.54
N GLY A 93 -4.68 10.04 -8.24
CA GLY A 93 -5.49 10.62 -7.18
C GLY A 93 -5.17 12.11 -6.97
N HIS A 94 -6.07 12.86 -6.32
CA HIS A 94 -5.82 14.28 -6.04
C HIS A 94 -4.61 14.49 -5.12
N LYS A 95 -4.43 13.59 -4.15
CA LYS A 95 -3.25 13.53 -3.27
C LYS A 95 -1.92 13.21 -3.98
N GLU A 96 -1.98 12.67 -5.20
CA GLU A 96 -0.78 12.45 -6.02
C GLU A 96 -0.50 13.68 -6.89
N TRP A 97 -1.49 14.56 -7.09
CA TRP A 97 -1.37 15.81 -7.86
C TRP A 97 -0.82 16.98 -7.02
N THR A 98 -1.17 17.03 -5.74
CA THR A 98 -0.81 18.11 -4.81
C THR A 98 -0.74 17.61 -3.37
N ASP A 99 0.16 18.20 -2.58
CA ASP A 99 0.31 17.95 -1.14
C ASP A 99 -0.84 18.55 -0.28
N GLN A 100 -1.67 19.40 -0.88
CA GLN A 100 -2.80 20.07 -0.21
C GLN A 100 -4.03 19.17 -0.05
N LYS A 101 -4.00 17.96 -0.63
CA LYS A 101 -5.15 17.07 -0.75
C LYS A 101 -4.81 15.68 -0.26
N ILE A 102 -5.83 15.01 0.28
CA ILE A 102 -5.68 13.69 0.90
C ILE A 102 -6.44 12.60 0.14
N ASP A 103 -7.29 12.99 -0.79
CA ASP A 103 -8.20 12.11 -1.50
C ASP A 103 -7.59 11.52 -2.79
N PRO A 104 -8.02 10.32 -3.21
CA PRO A 104 -8.94 9.43 -2.53
C PRO A 104 -8.28 8.75 -1.32
N ARG A 105 -9.05 8.64 -0.22
CA ARG A 105 -8.68 7.90 0.99
C ARG A 105 -9.55 6.64 1.11
N GLY A 106 -8.95 5.52 1.51
CA GLY A 106 -9.66 4.24 1.69
C GLY A 106 -9.37 3.18 0.62
N PHE A 107 -8.72 3.54 -0.49
CA PHE A 107 -8.10 2.59 -1.41
C PHE A 107 -6.77 3.14 -1.96
N SER A 108 -5.96 2.27 -2.57
CA SER A 108 -4.69 2.65 -3.18
C SER A 108 -4.87 2.94 -4.67
N MET A 109 -4.30 4.05 -5.14
CA MET A 109 -4.28 4.34 -6.57
C MET A 109 -3.50 3.30 -7.38
N ASN A 110 -2.50 2.62 -6.79
CA ASN A 110 -1.84 1.48 -7.44
C ASN A 110 -2.83 0.34 -7.71
N THR A 111 -3.64 -0.04 -6.72
CA THR A 111 -4.66 -1.09 -6.91
C THR A 111 -5.73 -0.69 -7.93
N MET A 112 -6.08 0.61 -8.01
CA MET A 112 -7.00 1.10 -9.03
C MET A 112 -6.37 1.07 -10.44
N ARG A 113 -5.11 1.49 -10.57
CA ARG A 113 -4.38 1.42 -11.84
C ARG A 113 -4.22 -0.02 -12.34
N GLU A 114 -3.94 -0.99 -11.47
CA GLU A 114 -3.93 -2.42 -11.82
C GLU A 114 -5.28 -2.92 -12.36
N ARG A 115 -6.39 -2.47 -11.76
CA ARG A 115 -7.74 -2.79 -12.24
C ARG A 115 -7.97 -2.21 -13.63
N ILE A 116 -7.60 -0.94 -13.84
CA ILE A 116 -7.71 -0.26 -15.14
C ILE A 116 -6.86 -0.95 -16.20
N ASP A 117 -5.59 -1.28 -15.92
CA ASP A 117 -4.70 -1.96 -16.87
C ASP A 117 -5.26 -3.31 -17.33
N ARG A 118 -5.75 -4.13 -16.39
CA ARG A 118 -6.41 -5.40 -16.71
C ARG A 118 -7.59 -5.18 -17.65
N ARG A 119 -8.34 -4.10 -17.45
CA ARG A 119 -9.49 -3.76 -18.29
C ARG A 119 -9.09 -3.22 -19.66
N LEU A 120 -7.97 -2.50 -19.76
CA LEU A 120 -7.40 -2.05 -21.04
C LEU A 120 -6.90 -3.22 -21.90
N GLY A 121 -6.71 -4.41 -21.32
CA GLY A 121 -6.22 -5.58 -22.03
C GLY A 121 -4.71 -5.51 -22.29
N HIS A 122 -4.03 -4.54 -21.70
CA HIS A 122 -2.58 -4.57 -21.57
C HIS A 122 -2.24 -5.70 -20.60
N ALA A 123 -1.34 -6.61 -20.99
CA ALA A 123 -0.68 -7.45 -20.00
C ALA A 123 -0.15 -6.51 -18.90
N PRO A 124 -0.31 -6.83 -17.60
CA PRO A 124 0.08 -5.92 -16.53
C PRO A 124 1.49 -5.42 -16.84
N GLY A 125 1.61 -4.12 -17.10
CA GLY A 125 2.90 -3.48 -17.29
C GLY A 125 3.73 -3.89 -16.09
N LYS A 126 4.95 -4.40 -16.34
CA LYS A 126 5.85 -4.88 -15.29
C LYS A 126 5.81 -3.84 -14.15
N PRO A 127 5.37 -4.22 -12.94
CA PRO A 127 5.31 -3.27 -11.84
C PRO A 127 6.67 -2.58 -11.75
N ALA A 128 6.71 -1.24 -11.62
CA ALA A 128 7.83 -0.66 -10.91
C ALA A 128 7.89 -1.45 -9.59
N PRO A 129 9.02 -2.10 -9.26
CA PRO A 129 9.06 -2.94 -8.08
C PRO A 129 8.57 -2.07 -6.93
N ALA A 130 7.50 -2.52 -6.26
CA ALA A 130 7.31 -2.10 -4.87
C ALA A 130 8.68 -2.27 -4.21
N PRO A 131 9.14 -1.34 -3.34
CA PRO A 131 10.33 -1.63 -2.56
C PRO A 131 10.11 -3.04 -2.01
N GLU A 132 11.00 -3.98 -2.37
CA GLU A 132 10.91 -5.33 -1.84
C GLU A 132 10.76 -5.14 -0.33
N PRO A 133 9.77 -5.78 0.32
CA PRO A 133 9.59 -5.59 1.76
C PRO A 133 10.94 -5.82 2.42
N GLU A 134 11.56 -4.74 2.88
CA GLU A 134 12.86 -4.82 3.50
C GLU A 134 12.65 -5.57 4.80
N PHE A 135 13.33 -6.70 4.94
CA PHE A 135 13.28 -7.47 6.16
C PHE A 135 14.34 -6.96 7.12
N GLU A 136 14.00 -6.92 8.39
CA GLU A 136 14.92 -6.56 9.45
C GLU A 136 16.11 -7.52 9.40
N PRO A 137 17.36 -7.04 9.23
CA PRO A 137 18.53 -7.90 9.33
C PRO A 137 18.57 -8.58 10.69
N PHE A 138 19.02 -9.84 10.75
CA PHE A 138 19.13 -10.52 12.03
C PHE A 138 20.02 -9.72 13.01
N PRO A 139 19.48 -9.18 14.13
CA PRO A 139 20.23 -8.29 15.04
C PRO A 139 21.26 -9.05 15.90
N GLY A 140 21.36 -10.37 15.72
CA GLY A 140 22.22 -11.25 16.48
C GLY A 140 21.52 -11.83 17.71
N GLN A 141 21.93 -13.03 18.10
CA GLN A 141 21.33 -13.71 19.26
C GLN A 141 21.58 -12.94 20.57
N GLY A 142 22.70 -12.20 20.67
CA GLY A 142 23.04 -11.36 21.82
C GLY A 142 22.00 -10.28 22.10
N PHE A 143 21.40 -9.70 21.06
CA PHE A 143 20.33 -8.72 21.18
C PHE A 143 19.13 -9.29 21.96
N PHE A 144 18.68 -10.51 21.66
CA PHE A 144 17.56 -11.13 22.38
C PHE A 144 17.95 -11.56 23.80
N LYS A 145 19.18 -12.05 23.98
CA LYS A 145 19.69 -12.46 25.30
C LYS A 145 19.82 -11.29 26.29
N SER A 146 19.93 -10.05 25.82
CA SER A 146 19.88 -8.87 26.68
C SER A 146 18.46 -8.45 27.09
N HIS A 147 17.42 -9.20 26.69
CA HIS A 147 16.00 -8.93 27.02
C HIS A 147 15.54 -7.51 26.63
N PRO A 148 15.64 -7.13 25.34
CA PRO A 148 15.47 -5.77 24.88
C PRO A 148 14.00 -5.32 24.96
N ASP A 149 13.82 -4.00 25.06
CA ASP A 149 12.56 -3.32 24.77
C ASP A 149 12.70 -2.61 23.41
N SER A 150 12.06 -3.15 22.36
CA SER A 150 12.30 -2.72 20.98
C SER A 150 11.13 -3.02 20.05
N PRO A 151 10.86 -2.15 19.05
CA PRO A 151 9.88 -2.44 18.00
C PRO A 151 10.22 -3.71 17.20
N ILE A 152 11.49 -4.12 17.13
CA ILE A 152 11.93 -5.36 16.47
C ILE A 152 11.28 -6.58 17.12
N VAL A 153 11.15 -6.58 18.46
CA VAL A 153 10.47 -7.67 19.20
C VAL A 153 8.98 -7.70 18.87
N THR A 154 8.33 -6.53 18.80
CA THR A 154 6.91 -6.45 18.43
C THR A 154 6.68 -6.96 17.01
N ALA A 155 7.51 -6.54 16.05
CA ALA A 155 7.43 -6.94 14.64
C ALA A 155 7.64 -8.45 14.48
N MET A 156 8.67 -9.00 15.13
CA MET A 156 8.93 -10.45 15.17
C MET A 156 7.74 -11.20 15.77
N GLY A 157 7.23 -10.74 16.92
CA GLY A 157 6.11 -11.36 17.60
C GLY A 157 4.84 -11.41 16.75
N ARG A 158 4.54 -10.34 16.00
CA ARG A 158 3.41 -10.31 15.06
C ARG A 158 3.56 -11.37 13.97
N ARG A 159 4.76 -11.51 13.39
CA ARG A 159 5.03 -12.58 12.42
C ARG A 159 4.88 -13.98 13.01
N LEU A 160 5.30 -14.19 14.26
CA LEU A 160 5.08 -15.46 14.95
C LEU A 160 3.58 -15.75 15.15
N VAL A 161 2.75 -14.73 15.38
CA VAL A 161 1.28 -14.89 15.42
C VAL A 161 0.75 -15.30 14.05
N ASP A 162 1.14 -14.59 12.98
CA ASP A 162 0.71 -14.88 11.60
C ASP A 162 1.10 -16.29 11.15
N GLU A 163 2.27 -16.76 11.59
CA GLU A 163 2.76 -18.12 11.35
C GLU A 163 2.09 -19.19 12.23
N GLY A 164 1.11 -18.83 13.06
CA GLY A 164 0.39 -19.74 13.95
C GLY A 164 1.26 -20.26 15.10
N CYS A 165 2.37 -19.58 15.40
CA CYS A 165 3.35 -19.96 16.41
C CYS A 165 3.20 -19.16 17.72
N SER A 166 2.09 -18.43 17.90
CA SER A 166 1.81 -17.60 19.08
C SER A 166 1.78 -18.40 20.38
N ALA A 167 2.45 -17.90 21.42
CA ALA A 167 2.27 -18.27 22.82
C ALA A 167 1.83 -17.08 23.69
N TYR A 168 1.37 -15.99 23.07
CA TYR A 168 0.95 -14.77 23.74
C TYR A 168 -0.46 -14.88 24.32
N ALA A 169 -0.69 -14.28 25.48
CA ALA A 169 -2.03 -14.18 26.09
C ALA A 169 -2.83 -13.00 25.53
N ALA A 170 -2.21 -11.82 25.37
CA ALA A 170 -2.82 -10.59 24.87
C ALA A 170 -2.23 -10.10 23.53
N GLY A 171 -1.17 -10.74 23.05
CA GLY A 171 -0.41 -10.36 21.86
C GLY A 171 1.04 -9.94 22.17
N PRO A 172 1.85 -9.73 21.14
CA PRO A 172 3.26 -9.33 21.27
C PRO A 172 3.38 -7.83 21.62
N GLY A 173 4.36 -7.51 22.45
CA GLY A 173 4.76 -6.14 22.80
C GLY A 173 6.26 -5.92 22.56
N PRO A 174 6.80 -4.72 22.87
CA PRO A 174 8.18 -4.38 22.54
C PRO A 174 9.20 -4.99 23.51
N GLN A 175 8.78 -5.29 24.75
CA GLN A 175 9.61 -6.01 25.72
C GLN A 175 9.73 -7.49 25.35
N TRP A 176 10.96 -8.00 25.23
CA TRP A 176 11.23 -9.44 25.11
C TRP A 176 10.84 -10.18 26.39
N THR A 177 10.04 -11.24 26.24
CA THR A 177 9.52 -12.06 27.34
C THR A 177 9.66 -13.55 27.07
N VAL A 178 9.28 -14.36 28.07
CA VAL A 178 9.15 -15.82 27.94
C VAL A 178 8.10 -16.20 26.88
N ALA A 179 7.10 -15.36 26.61
CA ALA A 179 6.11 -15.63 25.56
C ALA A 179 6.77 -15.58 24.17
N ASP A 180 7.69 -14.64 23.94
CA ASP A 180 8.46 -14.55 22.70
C ASP A 180 9.36 -15.78 22.52
N LEU A 181 10.10 -16.15 23.56
CA LEU A 181 10.95 -17.35 23.56
C LEU A 181 10.15 -18.61 23.21
N ARG A 182 8.99 -18.80 23.84
CA ARG A 182 8.11 -19.95 23.56
C ARG A 182 7.52 -19.91 22.16
N SER A 183 7.13 -18.73 21.69
CA SER A 183 6.58 -18.55 20.34
C SER A 183 7.63 -18.86 19.28
N TYR A 184 8.86 -18.40 19.49
CA TYR A 184 9.96 -18.64 18.57
C TYR A 184 10.40 -20.12 18.57
N ALA A 185 10.33 -20.81 19.72
CA ALA A 185 10.57 -22.25 19.77
C ALA A 185 9.53 -23.04 18.96
N ARG A 186 8.27 -22.57 18.90
CA ARG A 186 7.24 -23.16 18.03
C ARG A 186 7.59 -22.92 16.56
N TRP A 187 8.06 -21.73 16.22
CA TRP A 187 8.52 -21.39 14.88
C TRP A 187 9.70 -22.25 14.43
N GLN A 188 10.74 -22.42 15.24
CA GLN A 188 11.86 -23.30 14.93
C GLN A 188 11.39 -24.74 14.64
N ARG A 189 10.46 -25.27 15.47
CA ARG A 189 9.87 -26.60 15.21
C ARG A 189 9.07 -26.64 13.91
N LYS A 190 8.31 -25.59 13.60
CA LYS A 190 7.59 -25.46 12.32
C LYS A 190 8.54 -25.45 11.12
N GLN A 191 9.76 -24.91 11.29
CA GLN A 191 10.84 -24.93 10.31
C GLN A 191 11.61 -26.27 10.27
N GLY A 192 11.20 -27.29 11.04
CA GLY A 192 11.83 -28.62 11.05
C GLY A 192 13.00 -28.77 12.02
N PHE A 193 13.31 -27.76 12.83
CA PHE A 193 14.35 -27.84 13.86
C PHE A 193 13.83 -28.61 15.08
N SER A 194 14.72 -29.28 15.81
CA SER A 194 14.36 -30.07 16.99
C SER A 194 15.47 -30.09 18.03
N GLY A 195 15.19 -30.61 19.23
CA GLY A 195 16.16 -30.68 20.32
C GLY A 195 16.72 -29.30 20.70
N SER A 196 18.03 -29.20 20.81
CA SER A 196 18.75 -27.95 21.13
C SER A 196 18.59 -26.87 20.05
N ASP A 197 18.26 -27.26 18.83
CA ASP A 197 18.17 -26.31 17.71
C ASP A 197 16.78 -25.64 17.63
N ALA A 198 15.86 -26.03 18.53
CA ALA A 198 14.55 -25.42 18.73
C ALA A 198 14.38 -24.86 20.17
N ASP A 199 15.41 -24.16 20.64
CA ASP A 199 15.55 -23.61 21.99
C ASP A 199 14.75 -22.31 22.26
N GLY A 200 14.16 -21.72 21.22
CA GLY A 200 13.44 -20.47 21.25
C GLY A 200 14.29 -19.22 21.06
N TRP A 201 15.61 -19.34 20.97
CA TRP A 201 16.47 -18.19 20.71
C TRP A 201 16.60 -17.95 19.21
N PRO A 202 16.32 -16.72 18.73
CA PRO A 202 16.44 -16.42 17.32
C PRO A 202 17.84 -16.71 16.77
N GLY A 203 17.88 -17.45 15.66
CA GLY A 203 19.06 -17.70 14.86
C GLY A 203 18.86 -17.19 13.44
N ARG A 204 19.96 -16.89 12.73
CA ARG A 204 19.92 -16.26 11.39
C ARG A 204 18.98 -16.99 10.42
N VAL A 205 19.12 -18.31 10.30
CA VAL A 205 18.33 -19.11 9.34
C VAL A 205 16.83 -18.98 9.58
N THR A 206 16.39 -19.16 10.83
CA THR A 206 14.96 -19.08 11.17
C THR A 206 14.47 -17.64 11.21
N TRP A 207 15.35 -16.66 11.43
CA TRP A 207 15.04 -15.24 11.36
C TRP A 207 14.74 -14.81 9.92
N ASP A 208 15.62 -15.14 8.99
CA ASP A 208 15.47 -14.82 7.57
C ASP A 208 14.21 -15.49 7.00
N ALA A 209 13.90 -16.72 7.43
CA ALA A 209 12.67 -17.42 7.06
C ALA A 209 11.39 -16.76 7.62
N LEU A 210 11.46 -16.10 8.80
CA LEU A 210 10.31 -15.47 9.44
C LEU A 210 9.88 -14.18 8.73
N ARG A 211 10.80 -13.57 7.96
CA ARG A 211 10.56 -12.36 7.15
C ARG A 211 9.96 -11.23 8.00
N VAL A 212 10.68 -10.87 9.07
CA VAL A 212 10.30 -9.78 9.98
C VAL A 212 10.37 -8.45 9.24
N PRO A 213 9.28 -7.66 9.15
CA PRO A 213 9.32 -6.33 8.51
C PRO A 213 10.31 -5.41 9.22
N LYS A 214 11.06 -4.62 8.45
CA LYS A 214 11.94 -3.56 8.97
C LYS A 214 11.12 -2.49 9.70
N VAL A 215 11.62 -2.02 10.85
CA VAL A 215 10.95 -1.08 11.77
C VAL A 215 11.86 0.02 12.29
#